data_AF-A0A2G8LBR4-F1
#
_entry.id   AF-A0A2G8LBR4-F1
#
_cell.length_a   1.000
_cell.length_b   1.000
_cell.length_c   1.000
_cell.angle_alpha   90.00
_cell.angle_beta   90.00
_cell.angle_gamma   90.00
#
_symmetry.space_group_name_H-M   'P 1'
#
loop_
_entity.id
_entity.type
_entity.pdbx_description
1 polymer ?
#
loop_
_entity_poly.entity_id
_entity_poly.type
_entity_poly.pdbx_seq_one_letter_code
_entity_poly.pdbx_strand_id
1 'polypeptide(L)'
;MSKRRAPAPPPQKRDVRQHHVTPEEIQKEIAEIEEKTSLMVKKGIELEDRLREEMKDDASEESEELLMEWFEVVNEKNQLVRREGELVAQAQIQDLEIQHAEVEYEMRCLMHKQEHEKTDEDNEKEEQLLELLIGLVQQRSTIVDRLEEDRIREQEEDETIRNMMQMKGECSSKIIVYSRHCQ
;
A
#
# COMPACT_ATOMS: atom_id res chain seq x y z
N MET A 1 -27.44 16.60 50.84
CA MET A 1 -26.53 17.46 50.06
C MET A 1 -26.20 16.74 48.76
N SER A 2 -26.74 17.19 47.63
CA SER A 2 -26.39 16.63 46.32
C SER A 2 -24.96 17.05 45.98
N LYS A 3 -24.03 16.08 45.89
CA LYS A 3 -22.66 16.35 45.44
C LYS A 3 -22.75 16.76 43.98
N ARG A 4 -22.58 18.06 43.69
CA ARG A 4 -22.43 18.54 42.30
C ARG A 4 -21.23 17.81 41.71
N ARG A 5 -21.45 16.96 40.70
CA ARG A 5 -20.37 16.37 39.92
C ARG A 5 -19.59 17.51 39.27
N ALA A 6 -18.26 17.44 39.32
CA ALA A 6 -17.43 18.38 38.59
C ALA A 6 -17.78 18.30 37.09
N PRO A 7 -17.76 19.43 36.37
CA PRO A 7 -17.97 19.43 34.93
C PRO A 7 -16.94 18.52 34.25
N ALA A 8 -17.34 17.86 33.16
CA ALA A 8 -16.43 17.02 32.38
C ALA A 8 -15.24 17.88 31.89
N PRO A 9 -14.03 17.30 31.79
CA PRO A 9 -12.91 18.01 31.19
C PRO A 9 -13.23 18.38 29.73
N PRO A 10 -12.66 19.48 29.22
CA PRO A 10 -12.90 19.89 27.84
C PRO A 10 -12.39 18.81 26.87
N PRO A 11 -13.09 18.61 25.74
CA PRO A 11 -12.62 17.71 24.69
C PRO A 11 -11.21 18.06 24.24
N GLN A 12 -10.40 17.03 23.99
CA GLN A 12 -9.06 17.13 23.44
C GLN A 12 -8.99 16.35 22.13
N LYS A 13 -8.35 16.93 21.12
CA LYS A 13 -8.09 16.26 19.84
C LYS A 13 -7.04 15.17 20.06
N ARG A 14 -7.29 13.99 19.50
CA ARG A 14 -6.33 12.88 19.53
C ARG A 14 -5.13 13.23 18.65
N ASP A 15 -3.93 13.02 19.17
CA ASP A 15 -2.72 13.04 18.35
C ASP A 15 -2.52 11.67 17.70
N VAL A 16 -2.58 11.62 16.38
CA VAL A 16 -2.40 10.41 15.57
C VAL A 16 -1.02 10.37 14.89
N ARG A 17 -0.28 11.48 14.91
CA ARG A 17 0.92 11.66 14.07
C ARG A 17 2.17 11.03 14.67
N GLN A 18 2.13 10.59 15.93
CA GLN A 18 3.29 10.02 16.62
C GLN A 18 3.92 8.82 15.90
N HIS A 19 3.12 8.07 15.14
CA HIS A 19 3.56 6.89 14.38
C HIS A 19 3.51 7.09 12.86
N HIS A 20 3.25 8.32 12.39
CA HIS A 20 3.19 8.62 10.96
C HIS A 20 4.60 8.76 10.40
N VAL A 21 4.80 8.17 9.22
CA VAL A 21 5.95 8.50 8.37
C VAL A 21 5.63 9.81 7.67
N THR A 22 6.59 10.72 7.59
CA THR A 22 6.33 12.04 7.01
C THR A 22 6.04 11.94 5.51
N PRO A 23 5.21 12.85 4.95
CA PRO A 23 5.00 12.92 3.50
C PRO A 23 6.32 13.05 2.73
N GLU A 24 7.30 13.78 3.27
CA GLU A 24 8.61 13.96 2.65
C GLU A 24 9.41 12.65 2.59
N GLU A 25 9.36 11.83 3.64
CA GLU A 25 10.01 10.51 3.66
C GLU A 25 9.35 9.55 2.66
N ILE A 26 8.01 9.53 2.60
CA ILE A 26 7.27 8.71 1.62
C ILE A 26 7.62 9.14 0.19
N GLN A 27 7.57 10.44 -0.11
CA GLN A 27 7.87 10.96 -1.44
C GLN A 27 9.32 10.70 -1.85
N LYS A 28 10.26 10.81 -0.90
CA LYS A 28 11.65 10.47 -1.15
C LYS A 28 11.81 9.00 -1.52
N GLU A 29 11.18 8.09 -0.78
CA GLU A 29 11.28 6.66 -1.06
C GLU A 29 10.63 6.28 -2.40
N ILE A 30 9.48 6.89 -2.74
CA ILE A 30 8.84 6.73 -4.05
C ILE A 30 9.79 7.17 -5.18
N ALA A 31 10.44 8.34 -5.05
CA ALA A 31 11.40 8.81 -6.06
C ALA A 31 12.61 7.86 -6.21
N GLU A 32 13.10 7.28 -5.11
CA GLU A 32 14.16 6.26 -5.15
C GLU A 32 13.68 4.97 -5.84
N ILE A 33 12.42 4.57 -5.65
CA ILE A 33 11.80 3.44 -6.32
C ILE A 33 11.65 3.69 -7.83
N GLU A 34 11.23 4.89 -8.23
CA GLU A 34 11.11 5.28 -9.64
C GLU A 34 12.47 5.21 -10.36
N GLU A 35 13.54 5.71 -9.73
CA GLU A 35 14.89 5.64 -10.28
C GLU A 35 15.33 4.17 -10.47
N LYS A 36 15.17 3.34 -9.44
CA LYS A 36 15.52 1.91 -9.51
C LYS A 36 14.69 1.18 -10.57
N THR A 37 13.40 1.48 -10.65
CA THR A 37 12.50 0.89 -11.64
C THR A 37 12.95 1.24 -13.06
N SER A 38 13.38 2.49 -13.29
CA SER A 38 13.94 2.91 -14.58
C SER A 38 15.19 2.12 -14.95
N LEU A 39 16.08 1.84 -13.98
CA LEU A 39 17.26 1.01 -14.19
C LEU A 39 16.89 -0.43 -14.52
N MET A 40 15.93 -1.02 -13.79
CA MET A 40 15.44 -2.39 -14.05
C MET A 40 14.81 -2.52 -15.43
N VAL A 41 14.03 -1.53 -15.87
CA VAL A 41 13.45 -1.53 -17.23
C VAL A 41 14.55 -1.49 -18.29
N LYS A 42 15.56 -0.62 -18.15
CA LYS A 42 16.70 -0.57 -19.09
C LYS A 42 17.43 -1.90 -19.16
N LYS A 43 17.78 -2.47 -18.00
CA LYS A 43 18.44 -3.77 -17.92
C LYS A 43 17.58 -4.89 -18.52
N GLY A 44 16.27 -4.87 -18.28
CA GLY A 44 15.34 -5.84 -18.83
C GLY A 44 15.27 -5.82 -20.36
N ILE A 45 15.29 -4.63 -20.97
CA ILE A 45 15.34 -4.46 -22.44
C ILE A 45 16.64 -5.04 -23.00
N GLU A 46 17.79 -4.70 -22.40
CA GLU A 46 19.09 -5.20 -22.84
C GLU A 46 19.18 -6.73 -22.77
N LEU A 47 18.61 -7.34 -21.72
CA LEU A 47 18.54 -8.79 -21.57
C LEU A 47 17.60 -9.44 -22.57
N GLU A 48 16.46 -8.83 -22.85
CA GLU A 48 15.52 -9.32 -23.87
C GLU A 48 16.17 -9.32 -25.26
N ASP A 49 16.88 -8.26 -25.62
CA ASP A 49 17.58 -8.16 -26.91
C ASP A 49 18.65 -9.26 -27.05
N ARG A 50 19.46 -9.49 -26.00
CA ARG A 50 20.47 -10.56 -25.98
C ARG A 50 19.84 -11.95 -26.06
N LEU A 51 18.77 -12.20 -25.30
CA LEU A 51 18.03 -13.47 -25.34
C LEU A 51 17.46 -13.76 -26.74
N ARG A 52 16.99 -12.73 -27.45
CA ARG A 52 16.49 -12.87 -28.84
C ARG A 52 17.58 -13.18 -29.85
N GLU A 53 18.82 -12.79 -29.58
CA GLU A 53 19.98 -13.12 -30.43
C GLU A 53 20.45 -14.56 -30.18
N GLU A 54 20.62 -14.94 -28.90
CA GLU A 54 21.11 -16.26 -28.50
C GLU A 54 20.12 -17.41 -28.78
N MET A 55 18.81 -17.19 -28.63
CA MET A 55 17.81 -18.23 -28.90
C MET A 55 17.62 -18.58 -30.39
N LYS A 56 18.37 -17.96 -31.31
CA LYS A 56 18.36 -18.32 -32.73
C LYS A 56 19.18 -19.58 -33.04
N ASP A 57 20.14 -19.94 -32.18
CA ASP A 57 21.14 -20.99 -32.43
C ASP A 57 21.05 -22.19 -31.45
N ASP A 58 19.83 -22.53 -30.99
CA ASP A 58 19.50 -23.60 -30.03
C ASP A 58 19.82 -23.23 -28.55
N ALA A 59 19.06 -23.76 -27.60
CA ALA A 59 19.15 -23.36 -26.18
C ALA A 59 20.52 -23.71 -25.55
N SER A 60 21.41 -22.72 -25.48
CA SER A 60 22.75 -22.82 -24.89
C SER A 60 22.72 -22.59 -23.38
N GLU A 61 23.77 -23.03 -22.67
CA GLU A 61 23.97 -22.69 -21.24
C GLU A 61 23.96 -21.17 -21.03
N GLU A 62 24.47 -20.39 -21.98
CA GLU A 62 24.43 -18.92 -21.95
C GLU A 62 23.00 -18.37 -22.02
N SER A 63 22.12 -18.98 -22.82
CA SER A 63 20.70 -18.60 -22.85
C SER A 63 19.98 -18.88 -21.51
N GLU A 64 20.36 -19.94 -20.79
CA GLU A 64 19.84 -20.23 -19.45
C GLU A 64 20.34 -19.20 -18.41
N GLU A 65 21.60 -18.78 -18.49
CA GLU A 65 22.16 -17.74 -17.63
C GLU A 65 21.46 -16.39 -17.84
N LEU A 66 21.22 -16.01 -19.10
CA LEU A 66 20.49 -14.78 -19.43
C LEU A 66 19.03 -14.82 -18.95
N LEU A 67 18.38 -15.98 -19.02
CA LEU A 67 17.02 -16.14 -18.49
C LEU A 67 16.98 -15.99 -16.97
N MET A 68 17.98 -16.52 -16.25
CA MET A 68 18.08 -16.32 -14.80
C MET A 68 18.28 -14.84 -14.46
N GLU A 69 19.18 -14.14 -15.16
CA GLU A 69 19.41 -12.72 -14.93
C GLU A 69 18.16 -11.87 -15.24
N TRP A 70 17.46 -12.19 -16.34
CA TRP A 70 16.20 -11.54 -16.67
C TRP A 70 15.13 -11.75 -15.59
N PHE A 71 15.09 -12.96 -15.02
CA PHE A 71 14.15 -13.29 -13.96
C PHE A 71 14.41 -12.52 -12.66
N GLU A 72 15.69 -12.33 -12.30
CA GLU A 72 16.08 -11.46 -11.18
C GLU A 72 15.59 -10.03 -11.39
N VAL A 73 15.74 -9.48 -12.61
CA VAL A 73 15.27 -8.13 -12.96
C VAL A 73 13.76 -8.00 -12.82
N VAL A 74 12.99 -8.97 -13.30
CA VAL A 74 11.53 -8.95 -13.18
C VAL A 74 11.11 -9.04 -11.72
N ASN A 75 11.74 -9.93 -10.94
CA ASN A 75 11.46 -10.09 -9.52
C ASN A 75 11.78 -8.82 -8.74
N GLU A 76 12.94 -8.18 -8.98
CA GLU A 76 13.31 -6.93 -8.33
C GLU A 76 12.36 -5.79 -8.70
N LYS A 77 11.95 -5.68 -9.98
CA LYS A 77 10.92 -4.73 -10.41
C LYS A 77 9.58 -4.96 -9.69
N ASN A 78 9.16 -6.22 -9.53
CA ASN A 78 7.90 -6.53 -8.84
C ASN A 78 7.97 -6.13 -7.35
N GLN A 79 9.09 -6.39 -6.68
CA GLN A 79 9.30 -5.94 -5.29
C GLN A 79 9.23 -4.41 -5.16
N LEU A 80 9.81 -3.68 -6.12
CA LEU A 80 9.75 -2.22 -6.16
C LEU A 80 8.31 -1.70 -6.32
N VAL A 81 7.52 -2.28 -7.24
CA VAL A 81 6.11 -1.90 -7.45
C VAL A 81 5.25 -2.21 -6.23
N ARG A 82 5.46 -3.37 -5.58
CA ARG A 82 4.76 -3.72 -4.33
C ARG A 82 5.06 -2.69 -3.24
N ARG A 83 6.35 -2.35 -3.07
CA ARG A 83 6.77 -1.35 -2.08
C ARG A 83 6.19 0.04 -2.33
N GLU A 84 6.12 0.46 -3.60
CA GLU A 84 5.44 1.71 -3.97
C GLU A 84 3.95 1.67 -3.58
N GLY A 85 3.26 0.56 -3.86
CA GLY A 85 1.87 0.35 -3.45
C GLY A 85 1.65 0.45 -1.94
N GLU A 86 2.53 -0.17 -1.15
CA GLU A 86 2.50 -0.07 0.32
C GLU A 86 2.65 1.38 0.80
N LEU A 87 3.58 2.14 0.22
CA LEU A 87 3.83 3.54 0.57
C LEU A 87 2.62 4.43 0.25
N VAL A 88 1.98 4.21 -0.89
CA VAL A 88 0.74 4.91 -1.26
C VAL A 88 -0.39 4.57 -0.30
N ALA A 89 -0.58 3.29 0.03
CA ALA A 89 -1.60 2.87 0.98
C ALA A 89 -1.35 3.45 2.39
N GLN A 90 -0.08 3.48 2.81
CA GLN A 90 0.33 4.07 4.08
C GLN A 90 0.00 5.57 4.13
N ALA A 91 0.31 6.34 3.07
CA ALA A 91 -0.04 7.76 3.01
C ALA A 91 -1.56 7.99 3.09
N GLN A 92 -2.35 7.17 2.39
CA GLN A 92 -3.81 7.24 2.42
C GLN A 92 -4.37 6.95 3.81
N ILE A 93 -3.87 5.91 4.50
CA ILE A 93 -4.31 5.57 5.86
C ILE A 93 -3.99 6.71 6.83
N GLN A 94 -2.80 7.30 6.76
CA GLN A 94 -2.42 8.41 7.63
C GLN A 94 -3.31 9.65 7.43
N ASP A 95 -3.66 9.97 6.18
CA ASP A 95 -4.58 11.06 5.88
C ASP A 95 -5.99 10.79 6.46
N LEU A 96 -6.50 9.57 6.27
CA LEU A 96 -7.78 9.14 6.84
C LEU A 96 -7.78 9.19 8.38
N GLU A 97 -6.66 8.89 9.04
CA GLU A 97 -6.51 9.00 10.48
C GLU A 97 -6.52 10.47 10.96
N ILE A 98 -5.89 11.37 10.21
CA ILE A 98 -5.92 12.81 10.50
C ILE A 98 -7.35 13.36 10.35
N GLN A 99 -8.04 12.98 9.27
CA GLN A 99 -9.44 13.34 9.04
C GLN A 99 -10.33 12.78 10.17
N HIS A 100 -10.16 11.51 10.52
CA HIS A 100 -10.91 10.88 11.60
C HIS A 100 -10.70 11.59 12.94
N ALA A 101 -9.47 11.98 13.27
CA ALA A 101 -9.18 12.72 14.49
C ALA A 101 -9.81 14.13 14.51
N GLU A 102 -9.97 14.79 13.37
CA GLU A 102 -10.67 16.07 13.25
C GLU A 102 -12.18 15.90 13.47
N VAL A 103 -12.80 14.98 12.73
CA VAL A 103 -14.24 14.72 12.81
C VAL A 103 -14.63 14.22 14.21
N GLU A 104 -13.82 13.36 14.81
CA GLU A 104 -14.02 12.90 16.18
C GLU A 104 -13.93 14.05 17.19
N TYR A 105 -12.99 14.98 17.00
CA TYR A 105 -12.85 16.13 17.90
C TYR A 105 -14.08 17.04 17.83
N GLU A 106 -14.54 17.35 16.62
CA GLU A 106 -15.72 18.17 16.40
C GLU A 106 -16.98 17.53 17.02
N MET A 107 -17.15 16.22 16.83
CA MET A 107 -18.20 15.43 17.48
C MET A 107 -18.14 15.57 19.00
N ARG A 108 -16.95 15.37 19.61
CA ARG A 108 -16.78 15.49 21.06
C ARG A 108 -17.09 16.90 21.57
N CYS A 109 -16.84 17.94 20.78
CA CYS A 109 -17.22 19.32 21.10
C CYS A 109 -18.75 19.51 21.14
N LEU A 110 -19.49 18.94 20.19
CA LEU A 110 -20.96 18.98 20.18
C LEU A 110 -21.55 18.20 21.36
N MET A 111 -21.04 16.99 21.61
CA MET A 111 -21.46 16.15 22.74
C MET A 111 -21.15 16.75 24.11
N HIS A 112 -20.23 17.73 24.19
CA HIS A 112 -19.90 18.42 25.43
C HIS A 112 -20.91 19.52 25.79
N LYS A 113 -21.75 19.97 24.84
CA LYS A 113 -22.82 20.93 25.11
C LYS A 113 -23.84 20.33 26.07
N GLN A 114 -24.40 21.15 26.97
CA GLN A 114 -25.48 20.68 27.82
C GLN A 114 -26.76 20.51 27.00
N GLU A 115 -27.65 19.60 27.43
CA GLU A 115 -28.89 19.27 26.69
C GLU A 115 -29.75 20.51 26.40
N HIS A 116 -29.79 21.47 27.32
CA HIS A 116 -30.56 22.71 27.15
C HIS A 116 -29.87 23.76 26.25
N GLU A 117 -28.60 23.53 25.89
CA GLU A 117 -27.80 24.38 24.99
C GLU A 117 -27.71 23.75 23.59
N LYS A 118 -28.16 22.50 23.41
CA LYS A 118 -28.20 21.82 22.11
C LYS A 118 -29.33 22.37 21.25
N THR A 119 -29.00 22.60 19.99
CA THR A 119 -29.93 23.02 18.94
C THR A 119 -30.26 21.85 18.01
N ASP A 120 -31.34 21.98 17.21
CA ASP A 120 -31.64 20.99 16.16
C ASP A 120 -30.50 20.90 15.13
N GLU A 121 -29.85 22.03 14.81
CA GLU A 121 -28.67 22.08 13.95
C GLU A 121 -27.49 21.28 14.53
N ASP A 122 -27.30 21.32 15.86
CA ASP A 122 -26.27 20.52 16.53
C ASP A 122 -26.55 19.02 16.40
N ASN A 123 -27.82 18.61 16.53
CA ASN A 123 -28.21 17.21 16.40
C ASN A 123 -28.04 16.71 14.97
N GLU A 124 -28.45 17.50 13.96
CA GLU A 124 -28.23 17.18 12.55
C GLU A 124 -26.73 17.06 12.23
N LYS A 125 -25.92 17.96 12.79
CA LYS A 125 -24.47 17.93 12.62
C LYS A 125 -23.82 16.72 13.30
N GLU A 126 -24.29 16.31 14.48
CA GLU A 126 -23.86 15.05 15.11
C GLU A 126 -24.19 13.83 14.23
N GLU A 127 -25.36 13.79 13.58
CA GLU A 127 -25.70 12.71 12.66
C GLU A 127 -24.75 12.67 11.45
N GLN A 128 -24.52 13.83 10.81
CA GLN A 128 -23.60 13.95 9.67
C GLN A 128 -22.15 13.56 10.03
N LEU A 129 -21.66 14.01 11.18
CA LEU A 129 -20.30 13.66 11.65
C LEU A 129 -20.18 12.16 11.97
N LEU A 130 -21.25 11.52 12.45
CA LEU A 130 -21.26 10.08 12.72
C LEU A 130 -21.19 9.28 11.42
N GLU A 131 -21.98 9.66 10.42
CA GLU A 131 -21.92 9.07 9.09
C GLU A 131 -20.54 9.22 8.47
N LEU A 132 -19.93 10.40 8.60
CA LEU A 132 -18.57 10.65 8.11
C LEU A 132 -17.53 9.77 8.83
N LEU A 133 -17.61 9.61 10.15
CA LEU A 133 -16.72 8.71 10.90
C LEU A 133 -16.85 7.27 10.41
N ILE A 134 -18.07 6.79 10.18
CA ILE A 134 -18.32 5.45 9.63
C ILE A 134 -17.68 5.32 8.25
N GLY A 135 -17.86 6.31 7.38
CA GLY A 135 -17.25 6.35 6.05
C GLY A 135 -15.71 6.29 6.10
N LEU A 136 -15.08 7.05 6.99
CA LEU A 136 -13.62 7.04 7.17
C LEU A 136 -13.09 5.70 7.69
N VAL A 137 -13.85 5.02 8.56
CA VAL A 137 -13.52 3.66 9.01
C VAL A 137 -13.65 2.66 7.85
N GLN A 138 -14.72 2.75 7.07
CA GLN A 138 -14.94 1.88 5.91
C GLN A 138 -13.85 2.04 4.85
N GLN A 139 -13.46 3.28 4.52
CA GLN A 139 -12.38 3.55 3.57
C GLN A 139 -11.05 2.93 4.02
N ARG A 140 -10.70 3.04 5.31
CA ARG A 140 -9.51 2.37 5.86
C ARG A 140 -9.63 0.84 5.78
N SER A 141 -10.80 0.28 6.08
CA SER A 141 -11.05 -1.16 5.94
C SER A 141 -10.79 -1.61 4.51
N THR A 142 -11.32 -0.89 3.51
CA THR A 142 -11.09 -1.22 2.09
C THR A 142 -9.61 -1.22 1.71
N ILE A 143 -8.81 -0.29 2.25
CA ILE A 143 -7.36 -0.28 2.01
C ILE A 143 -6.71 -1.51 2.65
N VAL A 144 -7.07 -1.85 3.89
CA VAL A 144 -6.52 -3.03 4.60
C VAL A 144 -6.90 -4.32 3.89
N ASP A 145 -8.16 -4.46 3.46
CA ASP A 145 -8.66 -5.63 2.74
C ASP A 145 -7.89 -5.81 1.43
N ARG A 146 -7.67 -4.72 0.67
CA ARG A 146 -6.86 -4.74 -0.55
C ARG A 146 -5.41 -5.16 -0.27
N LEU A 147 -4.78 -4.62 0.77
CA LEU A 147 -3.40 -4.98 1.12
C LEU A 147 -3.28 -6.48 1.49
N GLU A 148 -4.30 -7.04 2.15
CA GLU A 148 -4.32 -8.46 2.47
C GLU A 148 -4.53 -9.33 1.21
N GLU A 149 -5.40 -8.90 0.29
CA GLU A 149 -5.57 -9.57 -1.01
C GLU A 149 -4.27 -9.54 -1.84
N ASP A 150 -3.60 -8.39 -1.89
CA ASP A 150 -2.31 -8.23 -2.57
C ASP A 150 -1.26 -9.13 -1.88
N ARG A 151 -1.15 -9.13 -0.54
CA ARG A 151 -0.23 -10.01 0.22
C ARG A 151 -0.40 -11.50 -0.12
N ILE A 152 -1.64 -11.98 -0.26
CA ILE A 152 -1.91 -13.38 -0.60
C ILE A 152 -1.45 -13.68 -2.04
N ARG A 153 -1.80 -12.82 -2.99
CA ARG A 153 -1.39 -12.97 -4.40
C ARG A 153 0.13 -12.99 -4.53
N GLU A 154 0.80 -12.08 -3.85
CA GLU A 154 2.25 -11.94 -3.86
C GLU A 154 2.96 -13.19 -3.29
N GLN A 155 2.37 -13.86 -2.29
CA GLN A 155 2.90 -15.12 -1.76
C GLN A 155 2.85 -16.26 -2.78
N GLU A 156 1.77 -16.34 -3.56
CA GLU A 156 1.64 -17.33 -4.64
C GLU A 156 2.63 -17.06 -5.78
N GLU A 157 2.82 -15.78 -6.12
CA GLU A 157 3.83 -15.33 -7.09
C GLU A 157 5.24 -15.69 -6.60
N ASP A 158 5.58 -15.40 -5.34
CA ASP A 158 6.89 -15.68 -4.76
C ASP A 158 7.19 -17.18 -4.64
N GLU A 159 6.18 -18.00 -4.32
CA GLU A 159 6.31 -19.45 -4.34
C GLU A 159 6.57 -19.96 -5.76
N THR A 160 5.84 -19.44 -6.73
CA THR A 160 6.04 -19.74 -8.14
C THR A 160 7.46 -19.37 -8.57
N ILE A 161 7.93 -18.17 -8.19
CA ILE A 161 9.29 -17.70 -8.47
C ILE A 161 10.34 -18.62 -7.86
N ARG A 162 10.19 -18.96 -6.58
CA ARG A 162 11.12 -19.85 -5.86
C ARG A 162 11.20 -21.23 -6.52
N ASN A 163 10.06 -21.78 -6.92
CA ASN A 163 10.00 -23.07 -7.61
C ASN A 163 10.67 -23.01 -9.00
N MET A 164 10.51 -21.90 -9.72
CA MET A 164 11.20 -21.68 -11.00
C MET A 164 12.73 -21.60 -10.82
N MET A 165 13.22 -20.88 -9.81
CA MET A 165 14.66 -20.76 -9.52
C MET A 165 15.31 -22.09 -9.12
N GLN A 166 14.55 -23.04 -8.55
CA GLN A 166 15.07 -24.35 -8.14
C GLN A 166 15.15 -25.38 -9.28
N MET A 167 14.38 -25.21 -10.35
CA MET A 167 14.30 -26.15 -11.48
C MET A 167 15.24 -25.72 -12.61
N LYS A 168 16.53 -26.07 -12.51
CA LYS A 168 17.47 -25.93 -13.65
C LYS A 168 17.03 -26.85 -14.81
N GLY A 169 16.84 -26.28 -16.01
CA GLY A 169 16.56 -27.03 -17.26
C GLY A 169 15.09 -27.07 -17.75
N GLU A 170 14.11 -26.53 -17.01
CA GLU A 170 12.70 -26.41 -17.48
C GLU A 170 12.23 -24.95 -17.64
N CYS A 171 13.15 -23.99 -17.50
CA CYS A 171 12.85 -22.56 -17.35
C CYS A 171 12.06 -21.95 -18.53
N SER A 172 12.37 -22.34 -19.77
CA SER A 172 11.87 -21.66 -20.97
C SER A 172 10.34 -21.63 -21.12
N SER A 173 9.61 -22.67 -20.70
CA SER A 173 8.15 -22.74 -20.89
C SER A 173 7.35 -22.06 -19.78
N LYS A 174 7.88 -22.01 -18.55
CA LYS A 174 7.18 -21.45 -17.38
C LYS A 174 7.40 -19.93 -17.27
N ILE A 175 8.54 -19.42 -17.77
CA ILE A 175 8.88 -17.99 -17.80
C ILE A 175 7.91 -17.16 -18.66
N ILE A 176 7.46 -17.68 -19.81
CA ILE A 176 6.52 -17.00 -20.70
C ILE A 176 5.15 -16.78 -20.03
N VAL A 177 4.76 -17.69 -19.13
CA VAL A 177 3.48 -17.60 -18.40
C VAL A 177 3.54 -16.54 -17.30
N TYR A 178 4.67 -16.45 -16.57
CA TYR A 178 4.88 -15.45 -15.53
C TYR A 178 4.87 -14.02 -16.08
N SER A 179 5.51 -13.79 -17.24
CA SER A 179 5.52 -12.49 -17.93
C SER A 179 4.10 -11.98 -18.29
N ARG A 180 3.18 -12.88 -18.66
CA ARG A 180 1.77 -12.53 -18.93
C ARG A 180 0.93 -12.24 -17.69
N HIS A 181 1.37 -12.69 -16.51
CA HIS A 181 0.65 -12.47 -15.26
C HIS A 181 1.08 -11.17 -14.58
N CYS A 182 2.28 -10.66 -14.90
CA CYS A 182 2.84 -9.41 -14.38
C CYS A 182 2.67 -8.19 -15.32
N GLN A 183 1.83 -8.29 -16.36
CA GLN A 183 1.38 -7.19 -17.24
C GLN A 183 -0.05 -6.79 -16.91
#